data_AF-A0A3N9P157-F1
#
_entry.id   AF-A0A3N9P157-F1
#
_cell.length_a   1.000
_cell.length_b   1.000
_cell.length_c   1.000
_cell.angle_alpha   90.00
_cell.angle_beta   90.00
_cell.angle_gamma   90.00
#
_symmetry.space_group_name_H-M   'P 1'
#
loop_
_entity.id
_entity.type
_entity.pdbx_description
1 polymer ?
#
loop_
_entity_poly.entity_id
_entity_poly.type
_entity_poly.pdbx_seq_one_letter_code
_entity_poly.pdbx_strand_id
1 'polypeptide(L)' 'MKAEKAKIQGALQTCLDAGAPLEFLRQMISLFRRKWTGSKIMQKFIDDMEVRYITSMEVEE' A
#
# COMPACT_ATOMS: atom_id res chain seq x y z
N MET A 1 10.21 13.12 -1.88
CA MET A 1 9.50 12.02 -2.58
C MET A 1 10.10 10.64 -2.33
N LYS A 2 11.40 10.38 -2.57
CA LYS A 2 12.00 9.04 -2.37
C LYS A 2 11.81 8.49 -0.95
N ALA A 3 12.00 9.34 0.07
CA ALA A 3 11.80 8.98 1.46
C ALA A 3 10.34 8.58 1.79
N GLU A 4 9.35 9.27 1.23
CA GLU A 4 7.94 8.95 1.48
C GLU A 4 7.51 7.65 0.79
N LYS A 5 8.00 7.39 -0.43
CA LYS A 5 7.77 6.11 -1.12
C LYS A 5 8.36 4.94 -0.32
N ALA A 6 9.58 5.09 0.19
CA ALA A 6 10.22 4.08 1.04
C ALA A 6 9.43 3.82 2.33
N LYS A 7 8.86 4.87 2.96
CA LYS A 7 8.01 4.71 4.15
C LYS A 7 6.73 3.91 3.86
N ILE A 8 6.03 4.23 2.76
CA ILE A 8 4.79 3.52 2.38
C ILE A 8 5.11 2.05 2.08
N GLN A 9 6.12 1.79 1.27
CA GLN A 9 6.53 0.43 0.92
C GLN A 9 6.96 -0.35 2.17
N GLY A 10 7.78 0.25 3.04
CA GLY A 10 8.20 -0.37 4.29
C GLY A 10 7.03 -0.71 5.19
N ALA A 11 6.08 0.21 5.37
CA ALA A 11 4.90 -0.02 6.18
C ALA A 11 4.03 -1.18 5.64
N LEU A 12 3.78 -1.22 4.34
CA LEU A 12 2.99 -2.31 3.71
C LEU A 12 3.73 -3.65 3.80
N GLN A 13 5.04 -3.68 3.54
CA GLN A 13 5.85 -4.88 3.65
C GLN A 13 5.84 -5.42 5.09
N THR A 14 6.05 -4.56 6.10
CA THR A 14 6.00 -4.97 7.50
C THR A 14 4.63 -5.54 7.89
N CYS A 15 3.53 -4.97 7.37
CA CYS A 15 2.21 -5.53 7.62
C CYS A 15 2.07 -6.92 7.00
N LEU A 16 2.53 -7.11 5.76
CA LEU A 16 2.51 -8.42 5.11
C LEU A 16 3.37 -9.45 5.86
N ASP A 17 4.60 -9.09 6.22
CA ASP A 17 5.54 -9.96 6.94
C ASP A 17 4.99 -10.36 8.33
N ALA A 18 4.19 -9.49 8.95
CA ALA A 18 3.51 -9.75 10.21
C ALA A 18 2.22 -10.60 10.05
N GLY A 19 1.84 -10.96 8.83
CA GLY A 19 0.60 -11.70 8.56
C GLY A 19 -0.66 -10.87 8.76
N ALA A 20 -0.60 -9.56 8.52
CA ALA A 20 -1.77 -8.70 8.62
C ALA A 20 -2.86 -9.15 7.63
N PRO A 21 -4.15 -9.10 8.04
CA PRO A 21 -5.23 -9.49 7.17
C PRO A 21 -5.36 -8.54 5.98
N LEU A 22 -5.86 -9.05 4.85
CA LEU A 22 -6.03 -8.30 3.61
C LEU A 22 -6.84 -7.01 3.80
N GLU A 23 -7.88 -7.06 4.62
CA GLU A 23 -8.70 -5.88 4.94
C GLU A 23 -7.90 -4.77 5.62
N PHE A 24 -6.94 -5.13 6.47
CA PHE A 24 -6.06 -4.15 7.12
C PHE A 24 -5.12 -3.48 6.11
N LEU A 25 -4.57 -4.26 5.17
CA LEU A 25 -3.76 -3.72 4.07
C LEU A 25 -4.58 -2.75 3.19
N ARG A 26 -5.83 -3.10 2.87
CA ARG A 26 -6.76 -2.22 2.12
C ARG A 26 -7.01 -0.91 2.86
N GLN A 27 -7.23 -0.97 4.18
CA GLN A 27 -7.40 0.23 5.01
C GLN A 27 -6.15 1.11 5.01
N MET A 28 -4.95 0.51 5.14
CA MET A 28 -3.67 1.23 5.08
C MET A 28 -3.47 1.94 3.74
N ILE A 29 -3.76 1.28 2.63
CA ILE A 29 -3.71 1.89 1.29
C ILE A 29 -4.70 3.05 1.17
N SER A 30 -5.92 2.89 1.67
CA SER A 30 -6.92 3.97 1.71
C SER A 30 -6.40 5.19 2.48
N LEU A 31 -5.73 4.99 3.61
CA LEU A 31 -5.13 6.07 4.40
C LEU A 31 -4.02 6.79 3.64
N PHE A 32 -3.12 6.04 2.98
CA PHE A 32 -2.07 6.66 2.15
C PHE A 32 -2.66 7.44 0.98
N ARG A 33 -3.70 6.90 0.33
CA ARG A 33 -4.38 7.54 -0.80
C ARG A 33 -5.02 8.87 -0.39
N ARG A 34 -5.62 8.95 0.81
CA ARG A 34 -6.17 10.20 1.37
C ARG A 34 -5.09 11.21 1.74
N LYS A 35 -3.98 10.76 2.33
CA LYS A 35 -2.85 11.65 2.69
C LYS A 35 -2.25 12.33 1.47
N TRP A 36 -2.21 11.65 0.33
CA TRP A 36 -1.54 12.11 -0.88
C TRP A 36 -2.48 12.46 -2.04
N THR A 37 -3.74 12.82 -1.77
CA THR A 37 -4.75 13.08 -2.81
C THR A 37 -4.35 14.19 -3.80
N GLY A 38 -3.57 15.18 -3.35
CA GLY A 38 -3.07 16.26 -4.21
C GLY A 38 -1.87 15.89 -5.11
N SER A 39 -1.30 14.69 -4.99
CA SER A 39 -0.08 14.30 -5.71
C SER A 39 -0.31 13.10 -6.63
N LYS A 40 -0.49 13.36 -7.93
CA LYS A 40 -0.68 12.31 -8.96
C LYS A 40 0.43 11.27 -8.97
N ILE A 41 1.68 11.68 -8.71
CA ILE A 41 2.84 10.78 -8.67
C ILE A 41 2.75 9.81 -7.49
N MET A 42 2.29 10.29 -6.33
CA MET A 42 2.13 9.45 -5.15
C MET A 42 0.89 8.55 -5.27
N GLN A 43 -0.21 9.05 -5.86
CA GLN A 43 -1.39 8.24 -6.16
C GLN A 43 -1.00 7.03 -7.01
N LYS A 44 -0.33 7.26 -8.14
CA LYS A 44 0.13 6.17 -9.02
C LYS A 44 1.03 5.17 -8.29
N PHE A 45 1.94 5.66 -7.45
CA PHE A 45 2.79 4.78 -6.64
C PHE A 45 1.99 3.94 -5.65
N ILE A 46 0.97 4.51 -5.00
CA ILE A 46 0.10 3.79 -4.06
C ILE A 46 -0.73 2.74 -4.80
N ASP A 47 -1.25 3.06 -6.00
CA ASP A 47 -1.98 2.12 -6.85
C ASP A 47 -1.07 0.93 -7.26
N ASP A 48 0.19 1.20 -7.61
CA ASP A 48 1.17 0.14 -7.90
C ASP A 48 1.43 -0.76 -6.68
N MET A 49 1.41 -0.20 -5.46
CA MET A 49 1.55 -0.98 -4.22
C MET A 49 0.29 -1.81 -3.91
N GLU A 50 -0.90 -1.29 -4.20
CA GLU A 50 -2.14 -2.03 -4.05
C GLU A 50 -2.13 -3.31 -4.89
N VAL A 51 -1.78 -3.19 -6.17
CA VAL A 51 -1.66 -4.36 -7.05
C VAL A 51 -0.62 -5.36 -6.53
N ARG A 52 0.54 -4.87 -6.06
CA ARG A 52 1.62 -5.74 -5.59
C ARG A 52 1.30 -6.50 -4.29
N TYR A 53 0.58 -5.87 -3.36
CA TYR A 53 0.40 -6.41 -2.01
C TYR A 53 -0.98 -6.99 -1.77
N ILE A 54 -2.01 -6.53 -2.49
CA ILE A 54 -3.40 -6.92 -2.26
C ILE A 54 -3.84 -7.90 -3.33
N THR A 55 -3.67 -7.56 -4.62
CA THR A 55 -4.08 -8.45 -5.71
C THR A 55 -3.29 -9.76 -5.71
N SER A 56 -2.03 -9.76 -5.28
CA SER A 56 -1.27 -11.00 -5.10
C SER A 56 -1.85 -11.94 -4.03
N MET A 57 -2.51 -11.41 -3.00
CA MET A 57 -3.15 -12.23 -1.96
C MET A 57 -4.53 -12.75 -2.39
N GLU A 58 -5.28 -11.96 -3.18
CA GLU A 58 -6.61 -12.36 -3.68
C GLU A 58 -6.58 -13.55 -4.66
N VAL A 59 -5.42 -13.86 -5.23
CA VAL A 59 -5.26 -15.02 -6.14
C VAL A 59 -4.95 -16.31 -5.38
N GLU A 60 -4.56 -16.22 -4.11
CA GLU A 60 -4.20 -17.37 -3.27
C GLU A 60 -5.34 -17.85 -2.34
N GLU A 61 -6.46 -17.12 -2.27
CA GLU A 61 -7.73 -17.53 -1.61
C GLU A 61 -8.68 -18.27 -2.56
#